data_AF-A0A9E5XQB8-F1
#
_entry.id   AF-A0A9E5XQB8-F1
#
_cell.length_a   1.000
_cell.length_b   1.000
_cell.length_c   1.000
_cell.angle_alpha   90.00
_cell.angle_beta   90.00
_cell.angle_gamma   90.00
#
_symmetry.space_group_name_H-M   'P 1'
#
loop_
_entity.id
_entity.type
_entity.pdbx_description
1 polymer ?
#
loop_
_entity_poly.entity_id
_entity_poly.type
_entity_poly.pdbx_seq_one_letter_code
_entity_poly.pdbx_strand_id
1 'polypeptide(L)'
;MAEIARVEVYVDGQSTPYKVLEKGPFQVQIDPADFAEGDHFLQVYVYYTNGDFHQYLYRFSVARKNQTFAGYLNRAPVGAPIEVILIDPSEETVAAARPNPFVHGILPVLLFLLIAGVAAWFAYMGDKSVKDYVENIEPIAAAAAASESQGEAKAGGGAVDGATIYAQNCASCHGPDGQGQGDVFPALAGNQNLADLEMVMDVVLHGRPGTAMVPWGQQLSDEEIAAVINYILNSWGNNFGTVTPEDIAARR
;
A
#
# COMPACT_ATOMS: atom_id res chain seq x y z
N MET A 1 7.74 -29.77 18.36
CA MET A 1 6.54 -29.05 17.87
C MET A 1 5.37 -29.60 18.65
N ALA A 2 4.57 -28.74 19.28
CA ALA A 2 3.41 -29.20 20.04
C ALA A 2 2.34 -29.68 19.05
N GLU A 3 1.80 -30.87 19.28
CA GLU A 3 0.74 -31.42 18.42
C GLU A 3 -0.59 -30.69 18.68
N ILE A 4 -1.43 -30.59 17.65
CA ILE A 4 -2.77 -30.01 17.80
C ILE A 4 -3.63 -31.02 18.56
N ALA A 5 -4.17 -30.59 19.72
CA ALA A 5 -5.07 -31.39 20.54
C ALA A 5 -6.53 -31.28 20.06
N ARG A 6 -6.97 -30.07 19.73
CA ARG A 6 -8.30 -29.84 19.14
C ARG A 6 -8.37 -28.49 18.44
N VAL A 7 -9.29 -28.37 17.48
CA VAL A 7 -9.65 -27.11 16.83
C VAL A 7 -11.12 -26.83 17.08
N GLU A 8 -11.44 -25.61 17.49
CA GLU A 8 -12.81 -25.12 17.64
C GLU A 8 -13.05 -23.97 16.67
N VAL A 9 -14.17 -24.01 15.97
CA VAL A 9 -14.58 -22.96 15.02
C VAL A 9 -15.88 -22.35 15.51
N TYR A 10 -15.87 -21.04 15.69
CA TYR A 10 -17.02 -20.23 16.07
C TYR A 10 -17.39 -19.29 14.93
N VAL A 11 -18.68 -19.02 14.81
CA VAL A 11 -19.27 -18.16 13.79
C VAL A 11 -19.86 -16.94 14.47
N ASP A 12 -19.59 -15.75 13.94
CA ASP A 12 -20.23 -14.47 14.33
C ASP A 12 -20.26 -14.21 15.85
N GLY A 13 -19.24 -14.68 16.57
CA GLY A 13 -19.12 -14.49 18.02
C GLY A 13 -20.10 -15.31 18.85
N GLN A 14 -20.69 -16.35 18.29
CA GLN A 14 -21.51 -17.31 19.04
C GLN A 14 -20.72 -17.93 20.19
N SER A 15 -21.39 -18.22 21.31
CA SER A 15 -20.77 -18.86 22.48
C SER A 15 -20.61 -20.38 22.34
N THR A 16 -21.23 -20.97 21.33
CA THR A 16 -21.14 -22.40 21.02
C THR A 16 -20.35 -22.61 19.73
N PRO A 17 -19.40 -23.55 19.68
CA PRO A 17 -18.64 -23.79 18.47
C PRO A 17 -19.54 -24.38 17.38
N TYR A 18 -19.45 -23.81 16.18
CA TYR A 18 -20.04 -24.34 14.96
C TYR A 18 -19.46 -25.71 14.61
N LYS A 19 -18.15 -25.90 14.82
CA LYS A 19 -17.48 -27.19 14.64
C LYS A 19 -16.37 -27.37 15.67
N VAL A 20 -16.25 -28.59 16.18
CA VAL A 20 -15.12 -29.02 17.01
C VAL A 20 -14.45 -30.20 16.32
N LEU A 21 -13.13 -30.13 16.15
CA LEU A 21 -12.30 -31.14 15.52
C LEU A 21 -11.26 -31.62 16.53
N GLU A 22 -11.43 -32.84 17.03
CA GLU A 22 -10.53 -33.45 18.01
C GLU A 22 -9.45 -34.32 17.34
N LYS A 23 -9.59 -34.62 16.05
CA LYS A 23 -8.67 -35.47 15.28
C LYS A 23 -8.49 -34.92 13.87
N GLY A 24 -7.26 -35.03 13.37
CA GLY A 24 -6.93 -34.67 11.99
C GLY A 24 -7.57 -35.61 10.96
N PRO A 25 -7.68 -35.18 9.69
CA PRO A 25 -7.28 -33.88 9.16
C PRO A 25 -8.19 -32.75 9.64
N PHE A 26 -7.61 -31.61 10.04
CA PHE A 26 -8.36 -30.49 10.61
C PHE A 26 -8.97 -29.62 9.49
N GLN A 27 -9.99 -30.16 8.82
CA GLN A 27 -10.69 -29.51 7.73
C GLN A 27 -12.11 -29.16 8.15
N VAL A 28 -12.52 -27.92 7.90
CA VAL A 28 -13.89 -27.47 8.14
C VAL A 28 -14.51 -27.04 6.82
N GLN A 29 -15.59 -27.72 6.45
CA GLN A 29 -16.47 -27.29 5.37
C GLN A 29 -17.56 -26.40 5.96
N ILE A 30 -17.75 -25.26 5.31
CA ILE A 30 -18.75 -24.27 5.68
C ILE A 30 -19.72 -24.18 4.51
N ASP A 31 -20.99 -24.50 4.76
CA ASP A 31 -22.04 -24.35 3.77
C ASP A 31 -22.57 -22.91 3.84
N PRO A 32 -22.39 -22.09 2.80
CA PRO A 32 -22.91 -20.72 2.81
C PRO A 32 -24.44 -20.64 2.98
N ALA A 33 -25.19 -21.71 2.75
CA ALA A 33 -26.62 -21.77 3.02
C ALA A 33 -26.97 -21.66 4.51
N ASP A 34 -26.04 -21.97 5.41
CA ASP A 34 -26.21 -21.87 6.86
C ASP A 34 -26.10 -20.42 7.38
N PHE A 35 -25.75 -19.47 6.50
CA PHE A 35 -25.45 -18.09 6.85
C PHE A 35 -26.46 -17.13 6.21
N ALA A 36 -26.71 -16.02 6.90
CA ALA A 36 -27.50 -14.92 6.35
C ALA A 36 -26.75 -14.27 5.18
N GLU A 37 -27.44 -13.43 4.39
CA GLU A 37 -26.71 -12.53 3.50
C GLU A 37 -26.05 -11.43 4.31
N GLY A 38 -24.81 -11.09 3.98
CA GLY A 38 -24.05 -10.06 4.67
C GLY A 38 -22.65 -10.52 5.05
N ASP A 39 -21.99 -9.71 5.89
CA ASP A 39 -20.64 -9.97 6.37
C ASP A 39 -20.65 -10.83 7.62
N HIS A 40 -19.77 -11.82 7.62
CA HIS A 40 -19.61 -12.82 8.67
C HIS A 40 -18.15 -12.97 9.05
N PHE A 41 -17.90 -13.53 10.23
CA PHE A 41 -16.54 -13.87 10.65
C PHE A 41 -16.47 -15.23 11.35
N LEU A 42 -15.33 -15.89 11.16
CA LEU A 42 -14.99 -17.15 11.79
C LEU A 42 -13.87 -16.91 12.80
N GLN A 43 -14.07 -17.35 14.03
CA GLN A 43 -13.04 -17.42 15.05
C GLN A 43 -12.59 -18.87 15.18
N VAL A 44 -11.35 -19.16 14.80
CA VAL A 44 -10.76 -20.50 14.87
C VAL A 44 -9.78 -20.53 16.02
N TYR A 45 -10.06 -21.37 17.03
CA TYR A 45 -9.17 -21.63 18.16
C TYR A 45 -8.47 -22.96 17.94
N VAL A 46 -7.14 -22.95 17.90
CA VAL A 46 -6.30 -24.13 17.80
C VAL A 46 -5.68 -24.38 19.16
N TYR A 47 -6.04 -25.47 19.81
CA TYR A 47 -5.50 -25.88 21.10
C TYR A 47 -4.43 -26.92 20.90
N TYR A 48 -3.28 -26.76 21.57
CA TYR A 48 -2.14 -27.64 21.47
C TYR A 48 -2.04 -28.56 22.71
N THR A 49 -1.38 -29.71 22.56
CA THR A 49 -1.22 -30.71 23.63
C THR A 49 -0.40 -30.22 24.82
N ASN A 50 0.40 -29.16 24.63
CA ASN A 50 1.16 -28.50 25.69
C ASN A 50 0.35 -27.47 26.51
N GLY A 51 -0.93 -27.25 26.16
CA GLY A 51 -1.82 -26.29 26.83
C GLY A 51 -1.88 -24.91 26.19
N ASP A 52 -1.04 -24.63 25.18
CA ASP A 52 -1.11 -23.37 24.43
C ASP A 52 -2.33 -23.34 23.50
N PHE A 53 -2.75 -22.14 23.11
CA PHE A 53 -3.74 -21.98 22.05
C PHE A 53 -3.47 -20.76 21.17
N HIS A 54 -3.87 -20.85 19.91
CA HIS A 54 -3.86 -19.73 18.96
C HIS A 54 -5.27 -19.43 18.47
N GLN A 55 -5.56 -18.15 18.25
CA GLN A 55 -6.83 -17.68 17.70
C GLN A 55 -6.61 -17.03 16.34
N TYR A 56 -7.39 -17.45 15.34
CA TYR A 56 -7.41 -16.87 14.00
C TYR A 56 -8.79 -16.29 13.72
N LEU A 57 -8.83 -15.11 13.08
CA LEU A 57 -10.07 -14.45 12.68
C LEU A 57 -10.13 -14.36 11.15
N TYR A 58 -11.08 -15.06 10.55
CA TYR A 58 -11.34 -15.01 9.11
C TYR A 58 -12.62 -14.22 8.86
N ARG A 59 -12.64 -13.35 7.86
CA ARG A 59 -13.84 -12.60 7.43
C ARG A 59 -14.29 -13.09 6.07
N PHE A 60 -15.60 -13.27 5.91
CA PHE A 60 -16.20 -13.64 4.63
C PHE A 60 -17.55 -12.94 4.48
N SER A 61 -18.02 -12.82 3.24
CA SER A 61 -19.31 -12.19 2.93
C SER A 61 -20.14 -13.18 2.14
N VAL A 62 -21.43 -13.25 2.44
CA VAL A 62 -22.39 -14.14 1.79
C VAL A 62 -23.33 -13.29 0.97
N ALA A 63 -23.29 -13.45 -0.35
CA ALA A 63 -24.19 -12.79 -1.29
C ALA A 63 -25.01 -13.84 -2.05
N ARG A 64 -26.35 -13.75 -2.01
CA ARG A 64 -27.21 -14.63 -2.81
C ARG A 64 -27.46 -13.98 -4.17
N LYS A 65 -26.81 -14.51 -5.21
CA LYS A 65 -27.17 -14.21 -6.61
C LYS A 65 -27.56 -15.52 -7.30
N ASN A 66 -28.84 -15.64 -7.68
CA ASN A 66 -29.32 -16.77 -8.47
C ASN A 66 -28.93 -18.16 -7.90
N GLN A 67 -28.95 -18.31 -6.57
CA GLN A 67 -28.58 -19.52 -5.78
C GLN A 67 -27.08 -19.89 -5.78
N THR A 68 -26.19 -19.06 -6.30
CA THR A 68 -24.74 -19.27 -6.19
C THR A 68 -24.21 -18.49 -5.00
N PHE A 69 -23.55 -19.18 -4.08
CA PHE A 69 -22.88 -18.57 -2.94
C PHE A 69 -21.39 -18.38 -3.27
N ALA A 70 -20.87 -17.18 -3.07
CA ALA A 70 -19.45 -16.88 -3.26
C ALA A 70 -18.84 -16.48 -1.92
N GLY A 71 -18.00 -17.33 -1.35
CA GLY A 71 -17.15 -16.97 -0.20
C GLY A 71 -15.75 -16.62 -0.67
N TYR A 72 -15.13 -15.63 -0.01
CA TYR A 72 -13.76 -15.22 -0.26
C TYR A 72 -12.88 -15.65 0.90
N LEU A 73 -11.91 -16.53 0.63
CA LEU A 73 -10.77 -16.79 1.51
C LEU A 73 -9.55 -16.15 0.84
N ASN A 74 -8.92 -15.19 1.53
CA ASN A 74 -7.75 -14.46 0.99
C ASN A 74 -7.97 -13.86 -0.43
N ARG A 75 -9.15 -13.29 -0.71
CA ARG A 75 -9.50 -12.60 -1.99
C ARG A 75 -9.55 -13.47 -3.26
N ALA A 76 -9.55 -14.80 -3.18
CA ALA A 76 -9.83 -15.66 -4.35
C ALA A 76 -11.32 -16.08 -4.39
N PRO A 77 -12.03 -15.98 -5.53
CA PRO A 77 -13.39 -16.48 -5.65
C PRO A 77 -13.38 -18.02 -5.71
N VAL A 78 -14.15 -18.66 -4.83
CA VAL A 78 -14.32 -20.13 -4.84
C VAL A 78 -15.77 -20.44 -5.21
N GLY A 79 -15.97 -21.13 -6.33
CA GLY A 79 -17.29 -21.59 -6.83
C GLY A 79 -17.66 -23.00 -6.36
N ALA A 80 -17.14 -23.44 -5.21
CA ALA A 80 -17.22 -24.79 -4.66
C ALA A 80 -17.13 -24.70 -3.11
N PRO A 81 -17.50 -25.76 -2.36
CA PRO A 81 -17.37 -25.78 -0.89
C PRO A 81 -15.98 -25.32 -0.46
N ILE A 82 -15.98 -24.40 0.50
CA ILE A 82 -14.78 -23.69 0.93
C ILE A 82 -13.95 -24.65 1.77
N GLU A 83 -12.84 -25.13 1.21
CA GLU A 83 -11.85 -25.93 1.94
C GLU A 83 -10.96 -24.97 2.75
N VAL A 84 -11.24 -24.84 4.04
CA VAL A 84 -10.33 -24.15 4.96
C VAL A 84 -9.18 -25.11 5.27
N ILE A 85 -8.11 -25.04 4.48
CA ILE A 85 -6.85 -25.73 4.79
C ILE A 85 -6.19 -24.95 5.92
N LEU A 86 -6.23 -25.50 7.14
CA LEU A 86 -5.48 -25.00 8.27
C LEU A 86 -3.99 -25.34 8.03
N ILE A 87 -3.27 -24.41 7.41
CA ILE A 87 -1.83 -24.51 7.23
C ILE A 87 -1.18 -24.18 8.58
N ASP A 88 -0.45 -25.15 9.14
CA ASP A 88 0.41 -24.96 10.32
C ASP A 88 1.41 -23.83 10.02
N PRO A 89 1.42 -22.73 10.80
CA PRO A 89 2.35 -21.61 10.58
C PRO A 89 3.82 -21.96 10.87
N SER A 90 4.13 -23.18 11.32
CA SER A 90 5.49 -23.69 11.43
C SER A 90 6.00 -24.43 10.18
N GLU A 91 5.14 -24.66 9.18
CA GLU A 91 5.52 -25.20 7.87
C GLU A 91 5.51 -24.12 6.77
N GLU A 92 6.17 -22.98 7.04
CA GLU A 92 6.67 -22.08 6.00
C GLU A 92 7.79 -22.74 5.16
N THR A 93 7.73 -24.04 4.89
CA THR A 93 8.31 -24.59 3.67
C THR A 93 7.22 -24.55 2.62
N VAL A 94 7.03 -23.33 2.10
CA VAL A 94 6.47 -23.09 0.77
C VAL A 94 6.88 -24.27 -0.10
N ALA A 95 5.92 -25.07 -0.56
CA ALA A 95 6.18 -25.95 -1.70
C ALA A 95 6.68 -25.01 -2.78
N ALA A 96 8.00 -24.98 -2.99
CA ALA A 96 8.65 -24.00 -3.83
C ALA A 96 7.89 -23.99 -5.15
N ALA A 97 7.17 -22.90 -5.43
CA ALA A 97 6.68 -22.64 -6.76
C ALA A 97 7.92 -22.82 -7.63
N ARG A 98 7.95 -23.86 -8.48
CA ARG A 98 9.14 -24.21 -9.25
C ARG A 98 9.61 -22.91 -9.89
N PRO A 99 10.79 -22.37 -9.52
CA PRO A 99 11.16 -21.02 -9.91
C PRO A 99 11.09 -20.97 -11.43
N ASN A 100 10.26 -20.07 -11.97
CA ASN A 100 10.08 -19.98 -13.41
C ASN A 100 11.47 -19.74 -14.04
N PRO A 101 11.99 -20.67 -14.87
CA PRO A 101 13.35 -20.57 -15.40
C PRO A 101 13.53 -19.31 -16.26
N PHE A 102 12.42 -18.74 -16.75
CA PHE A 102 12.43 -17.44 -17.41
C PHE A 102 12.80 -16.31 -16.45
N VAL A 103 12.19 -16.25 -15.26
CA VAL A 103 12.36 -15.15 -14.28
C VAL A 103 13.69 -15.27 -13.54
N HIS A 104 14.11 -16.48 -13.19
CA HIS A 104 15.31 -16.70 -12.36
C HIS A 104 16.55 -17.16 -13.15
N GLY A 105 16.43 -17.37 -14.46
CA GLY A 105 17.54 -17.72 -15.34
C GLY A 105 17.71 -16.74 -16.50
N ILE A 106 16.72 -16.69 -17.38
CA ILE A 106 16.84 -15.95 -18.66
C ILE A 106 16.79 -14.42 -18.43
N LEU A 107 15.83 -13.93 -17.66
CA LEU A 107 15.60 -12.52 -17.42
C LEU A 107 16.80 -11.78 -16.79
N PRO A 108 17.46 -12.27 -15.72
CA PRO A 108 18.61 -11.58 -15.13
C PRO A 108 19.82 -11.57 -16.08
N VAL A 109 20.00 -12.60 -16.91
CA VAL A 109 21.07 -12.61 -17.94
C VAL A 109 20.78 -11.58 -19.02
N LEU A 110 19.53 -11.47 -19.48
CA LEU A 110 19.13 -10.45 -20.45
C LEU A 110 19.26 -9.03 -19.89
N LEU A 111 18.87 -8.81 -18.63
CA LEU A 111 19.05 -7.53 -17.94
C LEU A 111 20.53 -7.19 -17.78
N PHE A 112 21.36 -8.14 -17.40
CA PHE A 112 22.81 -7.94 -17.29
C PHE A 112 23.44 -7.62 -18.65
N LEU A 113 23.07 -8.34 -19.71
CA LEU A 113 23.56 -8.07 -21.07
C LEU A 113 23.09 -6.71 -21.59
N LEU A 114 21.86 -6.30 -21.27
CA LEU A 114 21.33 -4.99 -21.63
C LEU A 114 22.06 -3.87 -20.88
N ILE A 115 22.25 -4.01 -19.56
CA ILE A 115 22.99 -3.05 -18.74
C ILE A 115 24.46 -2.97 -19.19
N ALA A 116 25.11 -4.10 -19.43
CA ALA A 116 26.49 -4.14 -19.92
C ALA A 116 26.61 -3.54 -21.33
N GLY A 117 25.63 -3.80 -22.21
CA GLY A 117 25.56 -3.22 -23.55
C GLY A 117 25.38 -1.70 -23.51
N VAL A 118 24.50 -1.19 -22.65
CA VAL A 118 24.31 0.25 -22.43
C VAL A 118 25.58 0.89 -21.86
N ALA A 119 26.21 0.27 -20.86
CA ALA A 119 27.47 0.75 -20.28
C ALA A 119 28.61 0.79 -21.32
N ALA A 120 28.74 -0.24 -22.16
CA ALA A 120 29.71 -0.28 -23.25
C ALA A 120 29.42 0.79 -24.33
N TRP A 121 28.15 1.03 -24.64
CA TRP A 121 27.73 2.08 -25.56
C TRP A 121 28.05 3.49 -25.02
N PHE A 122 27.78 3.75 -23.73
CA PHE A 122 28.18 5.00 -23.08
C PHE A 122 29.70 5.17 -23.02
N ALA A 123 30.46 4.11 -22.73
CA ALA A 123 31.92 4.16 -22.79
C ALA A 123 32.44 4.44 -24.21
N TYR A 124 31.79 3.88 -25.25
CA TYR A 124 32.14 4.09 -26.65
C TYR A 124 31.77 5.49 -27.18
N MET A 125 30.64 6.06 -26.74
CA MET A 125 30.18 7.39 -27.17
C MET A 125 30.71 8.55 -26.31
N GLY A 126 31.05 8.29 -25.04
CA GLY A 126 31.57 9.29 -24.12
C GLY A 126 32.91 9.88 -24.55
N ASP A 127 33.80 9.08 -25.15
CA ASP A 127 35.10 9.58 -25.65
C ASP A 127 34.98 10.41 -26.94
N LYS A 128 33.94 10.18 -27.75
CA LYS A 128 33.76 10.87 -29.05
C LYS A 128 32.95 12.15 -28.94
N SER A 129 31.91 12.18 -28.09
CA SER A 129 31.07 13.37 -27.92
C SER A 129 31.77 14.50 -27.17
N VAL A 130 32.62 14.18 -26.18
CA VAL A 130 33.30 15.20 -25.36
C VAL A 130 34.43 15.88 -26.15
N LYS A 131 35.13 15.18 -27.05
CA LYS A 131 36.17 15.80 -27.89
C LYS A 131 35.57 16.79 -28.91
N ASP A 132 34.49 16.43 -29.60
CA ASP A 132 33.77 17.34 -30.51
C ASP A 132 33.16 18.55 -29.77
N TYR A 133 32.78 18.37 -28.50
CA TYR A 133 32.21 19.44 -27.67
C TYR A 133 33.30 20.39 -27.14
N VAL A 134 34.46 19.89 -26.72
CA VAL A 134 35.54 20.70 -26.12
C VAL A 134 36.28 21.57 -27.14
N GLU A 135 36.42 21.12 -28.39
CA GLU A 135 37.12 21.88 -29.44
C GLU A 135 36.34 23.13 -29.93
N ASN A 136 35.08 23.31 -29.50
CA ASN A 136 34.19 24.40 -29.92
C ASN A 136 33.78 25.38 -28.79
N ILE A 137 34.38 25.32 -27.58
CA ILE A 137 33.92 26.08 -26.38
C ILE A 137 34.70 27.39 -26.09
N GLU A 138 35.74 27.74 -26.83
CA GLU A 138 36.44 29.02 -26.58
C GLU A 138 35.56 30.29 -26.64
N PRO A 139 34.45 30.39 -27.41
CA PRO A 139 33.65 31.62 -27.44
C PRO A 139 32.52 31.68 -26.39
N ILE A 140 32.24 30.62 -25.62
CA ILE A 140 31.07 30.57 -24.70
C ILE A 140 31.41 30.92 -23.24
N ALA A 141 32.65 30.70 -22.81
CA ALA A 141 33.10 31.03 -21.45
C ALA A 141 33.13 32.55 -21.18
N ALA A 142 33.33 33.38 -22.22
CA ALA A 142 33.34 34.83 -22.12
C ALA A 142 31.94 35.46 -21.95
N ALA A 143 30.88 34.76 -22.36
CA ALA A 143 29.51 35.25 -22.24
C ALA A 143 28.88 34.98 -20.85
N ALA A 144 29.32 33.93 -20.16
CA ALA A 144 28.78 33.56 -18.84
C ALA A 144 29.22 34.52 -17.71
N ALA A 145 30.44 35.06 -17.80
CA ALA A 145 30.98 35.98 -16.79
C ALA A 145 30.27 37.35 -16.73
N ALA A 146 29.45 37.70 -17.74
CA ALA A 146 28.70 38.95 -17.78
C ALA A 146 27.27 38.84 -17.22
N SER A 147 26.77 37.63 -16.93
CA SER A 147 25.38 37.40 -16.49
C SER A 147 25.21 37.25 -14.97
N GLU A 148 26.30 37.14 -14.20
CA GLU A 148 26.23 36.78 -12.77
C GLU A 148 26.07 37.97 -11.80
N SER A 149 25.93 39.22 -12.26
CA SER A 149 25.88 40.37 -11.32
C SER A 149 24.50 40.86 -10.89
N GLN A 150 23.37 40.25 -11.29
CA GLN A 150 22.06 40.68 -10.79
C GLN A 150 21.08 39.52 -10.58
N GLY A 151 20.82 39.17 -9.30
CA GLY A 151 19.68 38.37 -8.89
C GLY A 151 19.88 37.49 -7.66
N GLU A 152 20.17 38.07 -6.49
CA GLU A 152 20.03 37.38 -5.20
C GLU A 152 18.56 37.06 -4.89
N ALA A 153 18.22 35.78 -4.72
CA ALA A 153 17.37 35.29 -3.63
C ALA A 153 17.48 33.76 -3.52
N LYS A 154 17.95 33.32 -2.33
CA LYS A 154 18.06 31.95 -1.81
C LYS A 154 17.38 30.81 -2.62
N ALA A 155 18.20 29.90 -3.13
CA ALA A 155 17.78 28.54 -3.44
C ALA A 155 18.59 27.56 -2.59
N GLY A 156 17.97 27.05 -1.53
CA GLY A 156 18.38 25.83 -0.85
C GLY A 156 17.17 24.91 -0.77
N GLY A 157 17.25 23.71 -1.33
CA GLY A 157 16.23 22.68 -1.19
C GLY A 157 15.83 22.05 -2.53
N GLY A 158 16.10 20.76 -2.71
CA GLY A 158 15.39 19.96 -3.69
C GLY A 158 13.91 19.89 -3.29
N ALA A 159 13.01 19.97 -4.27
CA ALA A 159 11.57 19.99 -4.02
C ALA A 159 11.12 18.72 -3.29
N VAL A 160 10.36 18.88 -2.21
CA VAL A 160 9.70 17.78 -1.48
C VAL A 160 8.57 17.24 -2.34
N ASP A 161 8.57 15.93 -2.61
CA ASP A 161 7.57 15.29 -3.49
C ASP A 161 6.35 14.80 -2.71
N GLY A 162 5.25 15.55 -2.81
CA GLY A 162 3.97 15.22 -2.19
C GLY A 162 3.35 13.89 -2.67
N ALA A 163 3.61 13.47 -3.91
CA ALA A 163 3.08 12.21 -4.45
C ALA A 163 3.73 11.00 -3.77
N THR A 164 5.05 11.06 -3.53
CA THR A 164 5.78 10.02 -2.79
C THR A 164 5.29 9.93 -1.35
N ILE A 165 5.08 11.07 -0.67
CA ILE A 165 4.57 11.11 0.71
C ILE A 165 3.16 10.51 0.76
N TYR A 166 2.29 10.85 -0.20
CA TYR A 166 0.96 10.29 -0.32
C TYR A 166 0.98 8.75 -0.45
N ALA A 167 1.81 8.24 -1.36
CA ALA A 167 1.94 6.81 -1.60
C ALA A 167 2.41 6.04 -0.37
N GLN A 168 3.31 6.62 0.43
CA GLN A 168 3.87 5.98 1.62
C GLN A 168 2.93 6.03 2.83
N ASN A 169 2.19 7.13 3.01
CA ASN A 169 1.50 7.42 4.27
C ASN A 169 -0.02 7.43 4.17
N CYS A 170 -0.57 7.84 3.01
CA CYS A 170 -2.00 8.14 2.86
C CYS A 170 -2.75 7.08 2.04
N ALA A 171 -2.10 6.51 1.03
CA ALA A 171 -2.71 5.62 0.04
C ALA A 171 -3.21 4.29 0.62
N SER A 172 -2.70 3.86 1.78
CA SER A 172 -3.16 2.64 2.46
C SER A 172 -4.64 2.72 2.90
N CYS A 173 -5.12 3.93 3.19
CA CYS A 173 -6.50 4.18 3.62
C CYS A 173 -7.30 4.89 2.52
N HIS A 174 -6.73 5.93 1.90
CA HIS A 174 -7.42 6.73 0.87
C HIS A 174 -7.31 6.14 -0.54
N GLY A 175 -6.56 5.04 -0.71
CA GLY A 175 -6.33 4.39 -2.00
C GLY A 175 -5.28 5.09 -2.86
N PRO A 176 -4.66 4.39 -3.82
CA PRO A 176 -3.63 4.98 -4.70
C PRO A 176 -4.16 6.12 -5.56
N ASP A 177 -5.46 6.10 -5.88
CA ASP A 177 -6.13 7.11 -6.71
C ASP A 177 -7.08 8.00 -5.90
N GLY A 178 -6.91 8.06 -4.57
CA GLY A 178 -7.76 8.87 -3.71
C GLY A 178 -9.23 8.42 -3.66
N GLN A 179 -9.53 7.20 -4.08
CA GLN A 179 -10.91 6.70 -4.19
C GLN A 179 -11.55 6.29 -2.85
N GLY A 180 -10.76 6.20 -1.79
CA GLY A 180 -11.21 5.72 -0.49
C GLY A 180 -11.65 4.25 -0.48
N GLN A 181 -12.35 3.84 0.57
CA GLN A 181 -12.90 2.50 0.72
C GLN A 181 -14.22 2.54 1.50
N GLY A 182 -15.33 2.49 0.77
CA GLY A 182 -16.68 2.49 1.33
C GLY A 182 -16.94 3.68 2.26
N ASP A 183 -17.68 3.44 3.34
CA ASP A 183 -18.03 4.48 4.32
C ASP A 183 -16.95 4.70 5.39
N VAL A 184 -15.88 3.89 5.38
CA VAL A 184 -14.85 3.90 6.43
C VAL A 184 -13.71 4.85 6.10
N PHE A 185 -13.24 4.85 4.85
CA PHE A 185 -12.21 5.75 4.37
C PHE A 185 -12.77 6.63 3.26
N PRO A 186 -12.95 7.95 3.50
CA PRO A 186 -13.56 8.82 2.51
C PRO A 186 -12.67 8.97 1.28
N ALA A 187 -13.31 9.08 0.11
CA ALA A 187 -12.62 9.48 -1.11
C ALA A 187 -12.04 10.90 -0.96
N LEU A 188 -10.85 11.10 -1.49
CA LEU A 188 -10.21 12.40 -1.70
C LEU A 188 -10.42 12.88 -3.14
N ALA A 189 -10.48 11.96 -4.11
CA ALA A 189 -10.78 12.28 -5.50
C ALA A 189 -12.20 12.85 -5.63
N GLY A 190 -12.32 14.07 -6.17
CA GLY A 190 -13.59 14.76 -6.40
C GLY A 190 -14.32 15.20 -5.12
N ASN A 191 -13.70 15.09 -3.94
CA ASN A 191 -14.36 15.42 -2.68
C ASN A 191 -14.39 16.93 -2.43
N GLN A 192 -15.59 17.51 -2.51
CA GLN A 192 -15.80 18.95 -2.34
C GLN A 192 -15.43 19.48 -0.96
N ASN A 193 -15.36 18.62 0.07
CA ASN A 193 -14.93 19.05 1.39
C ASN A 193 -13.46 19.53 1.39
N LEU A 194 -12.66 19.10 0.42
CA LEU A 194 -11.27 19.56 0.27
C LEU A 194 -11.15 21.05 -0.12
N ALA A 195 -12.25 21.70 -0.52
CA ALA A 195 -12.27 23.15 -0.74
C ALA A 195 -12.09 23.96 0.56
N ASP A 196 -12.35 23.36 1.72
CA ASP A 196 -12.06 23.94 3.03
C ASP A 196 -10.60 23.62 3.42
N LEU A 197 -9.68 24.50 3.00
CA LEU A 197 -8.24 24.33 3.23
C LEU A 197 -7.89 24.30 4.72
N GLU A 198 -8.62 25.04 5.55
CA GLU A 198 -8.39 25.05 7.00
C GLU A 198 -8.69 23.69 7.60
N MET A 199 -9.84 23.12 7.25
CA MET A 199 -10.22 21.78 7.67
C MET A 199 -9.21 20.73 7.19
N VAL A 200 -8.75 20.81 5.93
CA VAL A 200 -7.75 19.87 5.39
C VAL A 200 -6.45 19.94 6.19
N MET A 201 -5.92 21.14 6.44
CA MET A 201 -4.70 21.32 7.23
C MET A 201 -4.86 20.76 8.65
N ASP A 202 -5.96 21.08 9.31
CA ASP A 202 -6.22 20.64 10.69
C ASP A 202 -6.37 19.11 10.78
N VAL A 203 -7.04 18.48 9.81
CA VAL A 203 -7.21 17.02 9.78
C VAL A 203 -5.89 16.30 9.52
N VAL A 204 -5.02 16.84 8.66
CA VAL A 204 -3.70 16.23 8.43
C VAL A 204 -2.80 16.40 9.65
N LEU A 205 -2.78 17.60 10.27
CA LEU A 205 -1.97 17.88 11.44
C LEU A 205 -2.40 17.06 12.67
N HIS A 206 -3.70 17.06 12.97
CA HIS A 206 -4.25 16.59 14.23
C HIS A 206 -5.00 15.26 14.12
N GLY A 207 -5.14 14.72 12.90
CA GLY A 207 -6.00 13.57 12.66
C GLY A 207 -7.47 13.92 12.84
N ARG A 208 -8.31 12.89 12.93
CA ARG A 208 -9.74 13.08 13.21
C ARG A 208 -10.19 12.14 14.34
N PRO A 209 -10.44 12.66 15.55
CA PRO A 209 -10.87 11.86 16.70
C PRO A 209 -12.10 11.00 16.39
N GLY A 210 -12.11 9.76 16.88
CA GLY A 210 -13.19 8.80 16.62
C GLY A 210 -13.15 8.17 15.21
N THR A 211 -12.07 8.40 14.45
CA THR A 211 -11.83 7.75 13.16
C THR A 211 -10.43 7.12 13.12
N ALA A 212 -10.12 6.43 12.02
CA ALA A 212 -8.79 5.86 11.78
C ALA A 212 -7.77 6.90 11.23
N MET A 213 -8.18 8.16 10.98
CA MET A 213 -7.27 9.20 10.51
C MET A 213 -6.34 9.67 11.63
N VAL A 214 -5.08 9.25 11.58
CA VAL A 214 -4.03 9.57 12.56
C VAL A 214 -3.47 10.99 12.38
N PRO A 215 -2.94 11.62 13.44
CA PRO A 215 -2.22 12.89 13.33
C PRO A 215 -0.85 12.72 12.68
N TRP A 216 -0.53 13.58 11.71
CA TRP A 216 0.77 13.59 11.03
C TRP A 216 1.68 14.74 11.48
N GLY A 217 1.18 15.71 12.24
CA GLY A 217 1.95 16.88 12.65
C GLY A 217 3.27 16.53 13.35
N GLN A 218 3.33 15.48 14.15
CA GLN A 218 4.57 15.08 14.83
C GLN A 218 5.49 14.18 13.99
N GLN A 219 5.03 13.71 12.83
CA GLN A 219 5.73 12.72 12.00
C GLN A 219 6.31 13.32 10.71
N LEU A 220 5.68 14.37 10.19
CA LEU A 220 6.06 15.05 8.96
C LEU A 220 6.43 16.51 9.23
N SER A 221 7.36 17.06 8.46
CA SER A 221 7.71 18.48 8.47
C SER A 221 6.61 19.34 7.84
N ASP A 222 6.68 20.66 8.01
CA ASP A 222 5.71 21.59 7.42
C ASP A 222 5.79 21.60 5.89
N GLU A 223 7.00 21.45 5.35
CA GLU A 223 7.23 21.29 3.92
C GLU A 223 6.64 19.99 3.37
N GLU A 224 6.77 18.89 4.10
CA GLU A 224 6.20 17.58 3.74
C GLU A 224 4.67 17.60 3.79
N ILE A 225 4.09 18.20 4.83
CA ILE A 225 2.64 18.35 4.98
C ILE A 225 2.07 19.25 3.88
N ALA A 226 2.69 20.40 3.62
CA ALA A 226 2.26 21.28 2.54
C ALA A 226 2.35 20.57 1.17
N ALA A 227 3.43 19.82 0.92
CA ALA A 227 3.60 19.07 -0.31
C ALA A 227 2.51 18.01 -0.52
N VAL A 228 2.22 17.18 0.49
CA VAL A 228 1.20 16.12 0.37
C VAL A 228 -0.22 16.70 0.27
N ILE A 229 -0.52 17.78 0.99
CA ILE A 229 -1.81 18.47 0.87
C ILE A 229 -1.95 19.02 -0.55
N ASN A 230 -0.95 19.72 -1.07
CA ASN A 230 -0.99 20.27 -2.43
C ASN A 230 -1.15 19.17 -3.49
N TYR A 231 -0.52 18.01 -3.30
CA TYR A 231 -0.75 16.86 -4.17
C TYR A 231 -2.22 16.40 -4.13
N ILE A 232 -2.82 16.27 -2.95
CA ILE A 232 -4.23 15.85 -2.79
C ILE A 232 -5.20 16.87 -3.42
N LEU A 233 -4.98 18.17 -3.22
CA LEU A 233 -5.85 19.25 -3.70
C LEU A 233 -5.83 19.43 -5.22
N ASN A 234 -4.82 18.89 -5.89
CA ASN A 234 -4.59 19.07 -7.33
C ASN A 234 -4.48 17.75 -8.10
N SER A 235 -4.80 16.62 -7.46
CA SER A 235 -4.86 15.30 -8.08
C SER A 235 -6.30 14.86 -8.38
N TRP A 236 -6.44 13.90 -9.29
CA TRP A 236 -7.72 13.23 -9.59
C TRP A 236 -8.87 14.18 -9.99
N GLY A 237 -8.53 15.28 -10.67
CA GLY A 237 -9.49 16.30 -11.09
C GLY A 237 -9.86 17.31 -10.00
N ASN A 238 -9.24 17.26 -8.83
CA ASN A 238 -9.33 18.30 -7.82
C ASN A 238 -8.61 19.57 -8.29
N ASN A 239 -9.13 20.72 -7.88
CA ASN A 239 -8.51 22.03 -8.08
C ASN A 239 -8.99 22.97 -6.97
N PHE A 240 -8.52 22.69 -5.75
CA PHE A 240 -8.96 23.40 -4.55
C PHE A 240 -7.95 24.44 -4.04
N GLY A 241 -6.91 24.72 -4.83
CA GLY A 241 -5.86 25.69 -4.50
C GLY A 241 -4.60 25.04 -3.94
N THR A 242 -3.80 25.84 -3.23
CA THR A 242 -2.52 25.42 -2.64
C THR A 242 -2.32 26.03 -1.26
N VAL A 243 -1.58 25.34 -0.41
CA VAL A 243 -1.12 25.79 0.91
C VAL A 243 0.40 25.92 0.94
N THR A 244 0.94 26.77 1.79
CA THR A 244 2.39 26.92 2.00
C THR A 244 2.86 26.28 3.30
N PRO A 245 4.15 25.98 3.47
CA PRO A 245 4.69 25.50 4.75
C PRO A 245 4.41 26.49 5.90
N GLU A 246 4.38 27.80 5.65
CA GLU A 246 4.04 28.81 6.64
C GLU A 246 2.58 28.69 7.12
N ASP A 247 1.65 28.33 6.23
CA ASP A 247 0.26 28.06 6.60
C ASP A 247 0.15 26.87 7.56
N ILE A 248 0.99 25.84 7.37
CA ILE A 248 1.06 24.66 8.25
C ILE A 248 1.69 25.03 9.60
N ALA A 249 2.82 25.75 9.57
CA ALA A 249 3.54 26.17 10.76
C ALA A 249 2.66 27.03 11.69
N ALA A 250 1.79 27.87 11.13
CA ALA A 250 0.85 28.69 11.89
C ALA A 250 -0.22 27.91 12.65
N ARG A 251 -0.39 26.61 12.35
CA ARG A 251 -1.46 25.74 12.88
C ARG A 251 -0.97 24.63 13.81
N ARG A 252 0.33 24.56 14.09
CA ARG A 252 0.93 23.57 15.00
C ARG A 252 0.72 23.83 16.48
#